data_AF-A0AAW2VZU3-F1
#
_entry.id   AF-A0AAW2VZU3-F1
#
_cell.length_a   1.000
_cell.length_b   1.000
_cell.length_c   1.000
_cell.angle_alpha   90.00
_cell.angle_beta   90.00
_cell.angle_gamma   90.00
#
_symmetry.space_group_name_H-M   'P 1'
#
loop_
_entity.id
_entity.type
_entity.pdbx_description
1 polymer ?
#
loop_
_entity_poly.entity_id
_entity_poly.type
_entity_poly.pdbx_seq_one_letter_code
_entity_poly.pdbx_strand_id
1 'polypeptide(L)' 'RKGKKKSKRVHFARSLIREVAGFAPYEKRITELLKVGKDKRALKVAKRKLGTHKRAKRKREEMVGALRKMRTAGGGEKKK' A
#
# COMPACT_ATOMS: atom_id res chain seq x y z
N ARG A 1 0.00 -2.30 -23.59
CA ARG A 1 1.48 -2.15 -23.74
C ARG A 1 2.20 -2.80 -22.55
N LYS A 2 2.87 -3.94 -22.79
CA LYS A 2 3.67 -4.70 -21.84
C LYS A 2 4.87 -3.83 -21.38
N GLY A 3 5.02 -3.61 -20.07
CA GLY A 3 6.33 -3.40 -19.45
C GLY A 3 7.11 -2.08 -19.66
N LYS A 4 6.51 -0.93 -20.01
CA LYS A 4 7.28 0.34 -19.93
C LYS A 4 7.65 0.61 -18.45
N LYS A 5 8.94 0.45 -18.10
CA LYS A 5 9.49 0.92 -16.83
C LYS A 5 9.07 2.38 -16.66
N LYS A 6 8.46 2.72 -15.53
CA LYS A 6 8.04 4.11 -15.26
C LYS A 6 9.31 4.98 -15.29
N SER A 7 9.28 6.08 -16.04
CA SER A 7 10.39 7.05 -16.05
C SER A 7 10.70 7.51 -14.61
N LYS A 8 11.98 7.77 -14.31
CA LYS A 8 12.44 8.25 -12.99
C LYS A 8 11.61 9.46 -12.53
N ARG A 9 11.31 10.40 -13.45
CA ARG A 9 10.48 11.57 -13.19
C ARG A 9 9.05 11.23 -12.76
N VAL A 10 8.42 10.25 -13.43
CA VAL A 10 7.05 9.80 -13.10
C VAL A 10 7.02 9.07 -11.76
N HIS A 11 8.07 8.34 -11.41
CA HIS A 11 8.16 7.68 -10.12
C HIS A 11 8.27 8.70 -8.99
N PHE A 12 9.17 9.68 -9.12
CA PHE A 12 9.39 10.76 -8.15
C PHE A 12 8.12 11.58 -7.88
N ALA A 13 7.43 12.01 -8.94
CA ALA A 13 6.18 12.75 -8.78
C ALA A 13 5.10 11.94 -8.04
N ARG A 14 4.98 10.63 -8.35
CA ARG A 14 3.99 9.76 -7.70
C ARG A 14 4.33 9.41 -6.26
N SER A 15 5.61 9.36 -5.87
CA SER A 15 5.98 9.18 -4.47
C SER A 15 5.65 10.43 -3.66
N LEU A 16 5.99 11.61 -4.17
CA LEU A 16 5.74 12.88 -3.49
C LEU A 16 4.23 13.13 -3.27
N ILE A 17 3.41 12.89 -4.30
CA ILE A 17 1.94 13.05 -4.17
C ILE A 17 1.36 12.09 -3.10
N ARG A 18 1.89 10.87 -2.97
CA ARG A 18 1.41 9.89 -1.98
C ARG A 18 1.79 10.27 -0.55
N GLU A 19 2.93 10.92 -0.37
CA GLU A 19 3.36 11.43 0.92
C GLU A 19 2.47 12.58 1.37
N VAL A 20 2.17 13.52 0.47
CA VAL A 20 1.34 14.70 0.77
C VAL A 20 -0.15 14.36 0.92
N ALA A 21 -0.74 13.61 -0.01
CA ALA A 21 -2.18 13.33 -0.02
C ALA A 21 -2.58 12.16 0.90
N GLY A 22 -1.62 11.30 1.28
CA GLY A 22 -1.85 10.14 2.11
C GLY A 22 -2.68 9.02 1.44
N PHE A 23 -3.31 8.20 2.28
CA PHE A 23 -4.09 7.02 1.86
C PHE A 23 -5.60 7.27 1.89
N ALA A 24 -6.31 6.67 0.94
CA ALA A 24 -7.76 6.69 0.92
C ALA A 24 -8.38 5.86 2.07
N PRO A 25 -9.63 6.11 2.49
CA PRO A 25 -10.25 5.43 3.63
C PRO A 25 -10.26 3.90 3.53
N TYR A 26 -10.50 3.35 2.33
CA TYR A 26 -10.48 1.91 2.11
C TYR A 26 -9.07 1.30 2.21
N GLU A 27 -8.04 2.08 1.90
CA GLU A 27 -6.64 1.67 2.00
C GLU A 27 -6.19 1.64 3.46
N LYS A 28 -6.61 2.65 4.26
CA LYS A 28 -6.43 2.67 5.72
C LYS A 28 -7.07 1.44 6.39
N ARG A 29 -8.29 1.09 6.01
CA ARG A 29 -8.95 -0.13 6.52
C ARG A 29 -8.21 -1.41 6.13
N ILE A 30 -7.61 -1.46 4.94
CA ILE A 30 -6.79 -2.61 4.53
C ILE A 30 -5.52 -2.68 5.39
N THR A 31 -4.83 -1.56 5.64
CA THR A 31 -3.62 -1.55 6.48
C THR A 31 -3.93 -1.94 7.92
N GLU A 32 -5.04 -1.52 8.50
CA GLU A 32 -5.50 -1.96 9.83
C GLU A 32 -5.72 -3.47 9.90
N LEU A 33 -6.44 -4.05 8.91
CA LEU A 33 -6.66 -5.50 8.86
C LEU A 33 -5.34 -6.27 8.71
N LEU A 34 -4.38 -5.73 7.95
CA LEU A 34 -3.06 -6.31 7.78
C LEU A 34 -2.19 -6.21 9.04
N LYS A 35 -2.33 -5.16 9.85
CA LYS A 35 -1.65 -5.05 11.17
C LYS A 35 -2.08 -6.16 12.13
N VAL A 36 -3.36 -6.55 12.08
CA VAL A 36 -3.95 -7.61 12.93
C VAL A 36 -3.80 -9.01 12.29
N GLY A 37 -3.12 -9.14 11.15
CA GLY A 37 -2.92 -10.45 10.48
C GLY A 37 -4.17 -11.02 9.78
N LYS A 38 -5.24 -10.23 9.59
CA LYS A 38 -6.51 -10.67 8.97
C LYS A 38 -6.46 -10.60 7.44
N ASP A 39 -5.50 -11.30 6.84
CA ASP A 39 -5.18 -11.23 5.40
C ASP A 39 -6.35 -11.60 4.47
N LYS A 40 -7.09 -12.66 4.78
CA LYS A 40 -8.26 -13.10 3.99
C LYS A 40 -9.36 -12.03 3.99
N ARG A 41 -9.55 -11.34 5.12
CA ARG A 41 -10.52 -10.24 5.22
C ARG A 41 -10.04 -9.01 4.46
N ALA A 42 -8.75 -8.65 4.58
CA ALA A 42 -8.15 -7.56 3.80
C ALA A 42 -8.33 -7.78 2.28
N LEU A 43 -8.12 -9.02 1.81
CA LEU A 43 -8.32 -9.39 0.42
C LEU A 43 -9.79 -9.28 -0.03
N LYS A 44 -10.75 -9.70 0.81
CA LYS A 44 -12.19 -9.54 0.53
C LYS A 44 -12.59 -8.07 0.41
N VAL A 45 -12.08 -7.21 1.31
CA VAL A 45 -12.32 -5.76 1.25
C VAL A 45 -11.75 -5.15 -0.02
N ALA A 46 -10.50 -5.49 -0.36
CA ALA A 46 -9.86 -5.01 -1.58
C ALA A 46 -10.59 -5.50 -2.84
N LYS A 47 -11.06 -6.76 -2.88
CA LYS A 47 -11.86 -7.30 -4.00
C LYS A 47 -13.21 -6.59 -4.13
N ARG A 48 -13.92 -6.33 -3.02
CA ARG A 48 -15.19 -5.58 -3.04
C ARG A 48 -15.01 -4.15 -3.56
N LYS A 49 -13.86 -3.52 -3.33
CA LYS A 49 -13.56 -2.15 -3.80
C LYS A 49 -12.98 -2.09 -5.22
N LEU A 50 -12.19 -3.07 -5.65
CA LEU A 50 -11.46 -3.06 -6.93
C LEU A 50 -12.05 -4.02 -7.99
N GLY A 51 -13.06 -4.80 -7.63
CA GLY A 51 -13.78 -5.77 -8.45
C GLY A 51 -13.04 -7.09 -8.66
N THR A 52 -11.80 -7.04 -9.15
CA THR A 52 -11.07 -8.24 -9.60
C THR A 52 -10.04 -8.74 -8.60
N HIS A 53 -9.82 -10.06 -8.57
CA HIS A 53 -8.86 -10.70 -7.67
C HIS A 53 -7.41 -10.26 -7.92
N LYS A 54 -7.00 -10.13 -9.19
CA LYS A 54 -5.65 -9.66 -9.56
C LYS A 54 -5.36 -8.25 -9.04
N ARG A 55 -6.33 -7.33 -9.14
CA ARG A 55 -6.19 -5.95 -8.61
C ARG A 55 -6.16 -5.94 -7.08
N ALA A 56 -7.00 -6.75 -6.44
CA ALA A 56 -7.02 -6.90 -4.99
C ALA A 56 -5.69 -7.41 -4.43
N LYS A 57 -5.11 -8.45 -5.05
CA LYS A 57 -3.81 -9.01 -4.66
C LYS A 57 -2.69 -7.97 -4.78
N ARG A 58 -2.63 -7.26 -5.91
CA ARG A 58 -1.68 -6.15 -6.13
C ARG A 58 -1.82 -5.07 -5.07
N LYS A 59 -3.05 -4.70 -4.71
CA LYS A 59 -3.29 -3.65 -3.71
C LYS A 59 -2.91 -4.10 -2.30
N ARG A 60 -3.19 -5.35 -1.94
CA ARG A 60 -2.73 -5.95 -0.68
C ARG A 60 -1.21 -5.92 -0.58
N GLU A 61 -0.50 -6.36 -1.61
CA GLU A 61 0.98 -6.35 -1.65
C GLU A 61 1.54 -4.94 -1.51
N GLU A 62 0.92 -3.95 -2.16
CA GLU A 62 1.29 -2.54 -2.01
C GLU A 62 1.12 -2.03 -0.57
N MET A 63 0.01 -2.39 0.10
CA MET A 63 -0.24 -2.01 1.50
C MET A 63 0.70 -2.72 2.48
N VAL A 64 1.06 -3.98 2.22
CA VAL A 64 2.09 -4.70 2.99
C VAL A 64 3.45 -4.01 2.84
N GLY A 65 3.80 -3.60 1.61
CA GLY A 65 5.02 -2.83 1.35
C GLY A 65 5.06 -1.49 2.09
N ALA A 66 3.93 -0.78 2.14
CA ALA A 66 3.81 0.46 2.90
C ALA A 66 4.02 0.24 4.40
N LEU A 67 3.41 -0.81 4.97
CA LEU A 67 3.60 -1.16 6.39
C LEU A 67 5.06 -1.51 6.71
N ARG A 68 5.76 -2.21 5.82
CA ARG A 68 7.19 -2.49 5.99
C ARG A 68 8.02 -1.21 6.07
N LYS A 69 7.78 -0.24 5.17
CA LYS A 69 8.46 1.06 5.18
C LYS A 69 8.18 1.86 6.46
N MET A 70 6.93 1.84 6.94
CA MET A 70 6.58 2.50 8.20
C MET A 70 7.28 1.86 9.41
N ARG A 71 7.38 0.53 9.45
CA ARG A 71 8.09 -0.19 10.52
C ARG A 71 9.58 0.13 10.54
N THR A 72 10.23 0.18 9.37
CA THR A 72 11.65 0.53 9.28
C THR A 72 11.92 1.99 9.66
N ALA A 73 11.00 2.91 9.32
CA ALA A 73 11.13 4.32 9.68
C ALA A 73 10.91 4.55 11.19
N GLY A 74 9.83 4.03 11.76
CA GLY A 74 9.51 4.23 13.19
C GLY A 74 10.41 3.45 14.16
N GLY A 75 11.15 2.44 13.69
CA GLY A 75 12.16 1.76 14.49
C GLY A 75 13.44 2.58 14.72
N GLY A 76 13.69 3.60 13.89
CA GLY A 76 14.81 4.52 14.05
C GLY A 76 14.57 5.61 15.09
N GLU A 77 13.32 6.07 15.25
CA GLU A 77 12.95 7.10 16.23
C GLU A 77 12.98 6.58 17.68
N LYS A 78 12.76 5.27 17.90
CA LYS A 78 12.81 4.68 19.26
C LYS A 78 14.23 4.35 19.77
N LYS A 79 15.25 4.52 18.92
CA LYS A 79 16.67 4.23 19.23
C LYS A 79 17.53 5.50 19.38
N LYS A 80 16.92 6.68 19.36
CA LYS A 80 17.58 7.95 19.72
C LYS A 80 17.12 8.40 21.09
#